data_AF-A0A432K7N0-F1
#
_entry.id   AF-A0A432K7N0-F1
#
_cell.length_a   1.000
_cell.length_b   1.000
_cell.length_c   1.000
_cell.angle_alpha   90.00
_cell.angle_beta   90.00
_cell.angle_gamma   90.00
#
_symmetry.space_group_name_H-M   'P 1'
#
loop_
_entity.id
_entity.type
_entity.pdbx_description
1 polymer ?
#
loop_
_entity_poly.entity_id
_entity_poly.type
_entity_poly.pdbx_seq_one_letter_code
_entity_poly.pdbx_strand_id
1 'polypeptide(L)'
;SKFSIQNNMIWFTILPFIFAASLTFVISAMIGQFTWIPFAFFFAQSFLAFSLLEAVNYVEHYGLRRKKIDENRYERVEPHHSWNANHMVSNFFLFQLQRHSDHHYNAIKRYQVLDDYEKAPQLPAGYPTMILLAHIPPLWFKVMNPKLEKWNNLKSA
;
A
#
# COMPACT_ATOMS: atom_id res chain seq x y z
N SER A 1 10.40 -29.42 -1.41
CA SER A 1 10.92 -29.03 -2.73
C SER A 1 10.37 -27.65 -3.08
N LYS A 2 11.14 -26.79 -3.77
CA LYS A 2 10.64 -25.49 -4.26
C LYS A 2 9.50 -25.65 -5.28
N PHE A 3 9.53 -26.74 -6.04
CA PHE A 3 8.49 -27.16 -6.99
C PHE A 3 7.69 -28.31 -6.38
N SER A 4 6.81 -27.98 -5.44
CA SER A 4 5.95 -28.93 -4.75
C SER A 4 4.50 -28.48 -4.89
N ILE A 5 3.58 -29.41 -5.06
CA ILE A 5 2.15 -29.10 -5.20
C ILE A 5 1.55 -28.52 -3.91
N GLN A 6 2.23 -28.69 -2.78
CA GLN A 6 1.89 -28.08 -1.50
C GLN A 6 2.40 -26.62 -1.39
N ASN A 7 3.14 -26.12 -2.38
CA ASN A 7 3.61 -24.74 -2.40
C ASN A 7 2.49 -23.79 -2.84
N ASN A 8 1.87 -23.12 -1.87
CA ASN A 8 0.78 -22.16 -2.11
C ASN A 8 1.18 -21.02 -3.07
N MET A 9 2.45 -20.62 -3.13
CA MET A 9 2.88 -19.55 -4.05
C MET A 9 2.72 -19.94 -5.52
N ILE A 10 2.88 -21.23 -5.85
CA ILE A 10 2.64 -21.73 -7.21
C ILE A 10 1.17 -21.54 -7.56
N TRP A 11 0.27 -21.93 -6.66
CA TRP A 11 -1.17 -21.78 -6.86
C TRP A 11 -1.62 -20.32 -6.90
N PHE A 12 -1.14 -19.48 -6.00
CA PHE A 12 -1.45 -18.04 -6.01
C PHE A 12 -0.96 -17.35 -7.27
N THR A 13 0.10 -17.87 -7.90
CA THR A 13 0.56 -17.36 -9.20
C THR A 13 -0.31 -17.86 -10.34
N ILE A 14 -0.64 -19.16 -10.39
CA ILE A 14 -1.29 -19.79 -11.55
C ILE A 14 -2.80 -19.57 -11.58
N LEU A 15 -3.50 -19.64 -10.44
CA LEU A 15 -4.95 -19.56 -10.36
C LEU A 15 -5.54 -18.28 -10.98
N PRO A 16 -4.95 -17.07 -10.79
CA PRO A 16 -5.44 -15.86 -11.46
C PRO A 16 -5.37 -15.95 -12.98
N PHE A 17 -4.32 -16.54 -13.57
CA PHE A 17 -4.23 -16.73 -15.02
C PHE A 17 -5.25 -17.74 -15.52
N ILE A 18 -5.47 -18.84 -14.80
CA ILE A 18 -6.52 -19.81 -15.12
C ILE A 18 -7.89 -19.12 -15.10
N PHE A 19 -8.16 -18.31 -14.08
CA PHE A 19 -9.41 -17.56 -13.96
C PHE A 19 -9.59 -16.54 -15.10
N ALA A 20 -8.56 -15.78 -15.44
CA ALA A 20 -8.62 -14.83 -16.55
C ALA A 20 -8.83 -15.55 -17.90
N ALA A 21 -8.15 -16.69 -18.11
CA ALA A 21 -8.31 -17.50 -19.31
C ALA A 21 -9.70 -18.14 -19.40
N SER A 22 -10.24 -18.67 -18.30
CA SER A 22 -11.58 -19.27 -18.27
C SER A 22 -12.67 -18.23 -18.52
N LEU A 23 -12.54 -17.03 -17.93
CA LEU A 23 -13.45 -15.92 -18.18
C LEU A 23 -13.39 -15.46 -19.65
N THR A 24 -12.19 -15.40 -20.22
CA THR A 24 -11.97 -15.09 -21.64
C THR A 24 -12.66 -16.12 -22.55
N PHE A 25 -12.52 -17.40 -22.24
CA PHE A 25 -13.17 -18.48 -22.97
C PHE A 25 -14.70 -18.40 -22.88
N VAL A 26 -15.25 -18.25 -21.67
CA VAL A 26 -16.71 -18.17 -21.45
C VAL A 26 -17.31 -16.98 -22.19
N ILE A 27 -16.72 -15.79 -22.07
CA ILE A 27 -17.22 -14.60 -22.74
C ILE A 27 -17.12 -14.75 -24.26
N SER A 28 -16.00 -15.28 -24.77
CA SER A 28 -15.84 -15.56 -26.20
C SER A 28 -16.92 -16.50 -26.74
N ALA A 29 -17.24 -17.55 -25.98
CA ALA A 29 -18.30 -18.49 -26.35
C ALA A 29 -19.68 -17.82 -26.36
N MET A 30 -19.99 -16.98 -25.37
CA MET A 30 -21.27 -16.26 -25.28
C MET A 30 -21.49 -15.28 -26.44
N ILE A 31 -20.43 -14.60 -26.89
CA ILE A 31 -20.51 -13.65 -28.01
C ILE A 31 -20.36 -14.31 -29.39
N GLY A 32 -20.04 -15.60 -29.45
CA GLY A 32 -19.84 -16.35 -30.69
C GLY A 32 -18.56 -15.98 -31.47
N GLN A 33 -17.65 -15.21 -30.86
CA GLN A 33 -16.38 -14.80 -31.45
C GLN A 33 -15.29 -14.73 -30.38
N PHE A 34 -14.04 -14.98 -30.75
CA PHE A 34 -12.94 -14.87 -29.80
C PHE A 34 -12.67 -13.41 -29.43
N THR A 35 -12.54 -13.13 -28.13
CA THR A 35 -12.20 -11.80 -27.62
C THR A 35 -11.08 -11.86 -26.59
N TRP A 36 -10.15 -10.91 -26.65
CA TRP A 36 -9.09 -10.75 -25.66
C TRP A 36 -9.46 -9.80 -24.51
N ILE A 37 -10.65 -9.19 -24.57
CA ILE A 37 -11.04 -8.10 -23.64
C ILE A 37 -10.90 -8.51 -22.16
N PRO A 38 -11.39 -9.68 -21.69
CA PRO A 38 -11.29 -10.04 -20.28
C PRO A 38 -9.84 -10.24 -19.82
N PHE A 39 -9.03 -10.85 -20.68
CA PHE A 39 -7.61 -11.05 -20.42
C PHE A 39 -6.85 -9.71 -20.37
N ALA A 40 -7.07 -8.83 -21.34
CA ALA A 40 -6.47 -7.49 -21.38
C ALA A 40 -6.90 -6.65 -20.16
N PHE A 41 -8.18 -6.71 -19.80
CA PHE A 41 -8.70 -6.06 -18.60
C PHE A 41 -8.01 -6.54 -17.33
N PHE A 42 -7.78 -7.86 -17.18
CA PHE A 42 -7.07 -8.43 -16.04
C PHE A 42 -5.67 -7.82 -15.86
N PHE A 43 -4.89 -7.65 -16.93
CA PHE A 43 -3.58 -7.01 -16.83
C PHE A 43 -3.67 -5.51 -16.55
N ALA A 44 -4.57 -4.80 -17.24
CA ALA A 44 -4.75 -3.37 -17.05
C ALA A 44 -5.15 -3.05 -15.60
N GLN A 45 -6.14 -3.76 -15.04
CA GLN A 45 -6.52 -3.58 -13.64
C GLN A 45 -5.38 -3.98 -12.70
N SER A 46 -4.62 -5.04 -13.00
CA SER A 46 -3.55 -5.51 -12.11
C SER A 46 -2.42 -4.49 -12.03
N PHE A 47 -2.09 -3.87 -13.16
CA PHE A 47 -1.14 -2.77 -13.22
C PHE A 47 -1.62 -1.59 -12.38
N LEU A 48 -2.88 -1.17 -12.55
CA LEU A 48 -3.46 -0.08 -11.75
C LEU A 48 -3.47 -0.40 -10.25
N ALA A 49 -3.86 -1.61 -9.87
CA ALA A 49 -3.91 -2.05 -8.47
C ALA A 49 -2.50 -2.08 -7.85
N PHE A 50 -1.52 -2.63 -8.57
CA PHE A 50 -0.12 -2.64 -8.15
C PHE A 50 0.44 -1.22 -8.01
N SER A 51 0.25 -0.36 -9.02
CA SER A 51 0.73 1.03 -8.96
C SER A 51 0.07 1.81 -7.83
N LEU A 52 -1.21 1.58 -7.55
CA LEU A 52 -1.90 2.21 -6.43
C LEU A 52 -1.32 1.74 -5.09
N LEU A 53 -1.07 0.43 -4.94
CA LEU A 53 -0.44 -0.13 -3.75
C LEU A 53 0.96 0.47 -3.51
N GLU A 54 1.78 0.57 -4.55
CA GLU A 54 3.11 1.16 -4.46
C GLU A 54 3.06 2.66 -4.14
N ALA A 55 2.09 3.39 -4.71
CA ALA A 55 1.90 4.80 -4.40
C ALA A 55 1.49 5.00 -2.92
N VAL A 56 0.61 4.15 -2.41
CA VAL A 56 0.23 4.12 -1.00
C VAL A 56 1.44 3.85 -0.11
N ASN A 57 2.20 2.78 -0.40
CA ASN A 57 3.43 2.44 0.34
C ASN A 57 4.42 3.60 0.33
N TYR A 58 4.62 4.24 -0.82
CA TYR A 58 5.50 5.39 -0.95
C TYR A 58 5.07 6.56 -0.06
N VAL A 59 3.78 6.91 -0.09
CA VAL A 59 3.20 7.99 0.71
C VAL A 59 3.35 7.69 2.21
N GLU A 60 3.03 6.48 2.64
CA GLU A 60 3.07 6.06 4.04
C GLU A 60 4.48 5.99 4.61
N HIS A 61 5.47 5.65 3.80
CA HIS A 61 6.85 5.45 4.26
C HIS A 61 7.82 6.55 3.79
N TYR A 62 7.29 7.67 3.28
CA TYR A 62 8.12 8.72 2.70
C TYR A 62 9.16 9.28 3.67
N GLY A 63 10.44 9.01 3.37
CA GLY A 63 11.61 9.65 4.00
C GLY A 63 11.88 9.30 5.47
N LEU A 64 10.98 8.56 6.14
CA LEU A 64 11.14 8.13 7.53
C LEU A 64 12.17 7.00 7.62
N ARG A 65 13.01 7.04 8.65
CA ARG A 65 14.08 6.06 8.87
C ARG A 65 14.04 5.53 10.30
N ARG A 66 14.41 4.27 10.44
CA ARG A 66 14.67 3.62 11.72
C ARG A 66 16.13 3.87 12.13
N LYS A 67 16.36 4.09 13.42
CA LYS A 67 17.71 4.13 13.98
C LYS A 67 18.36 2.75 13.94
N LYS A 68 19.65 2.73 13.61
CA LYS A 68 20.48 1.54 13.67
C LYS A 68 20.96 1.35 15.11
N ILE A 69 20.75 0.16 15.67
CA ILE A 69 21.15 -0.18 17.04
C ILE A 69 22.52 -0.86 17.05
N ASP A 70 22.77 -1.74 16.08
CA ASP A 70 24.05 -2.42 15.87
C ASP A 70 24.30 -2.67 14.37
N GLU A 71 25.43 -3.27 14.00
CA GLU A 71 25.83 -3.49 12.60
C GLU A 71 24.76 -4.16 11.73
N ASN A 72 23.89 -5.00 12.31
CA ASN A 72 22.90 -5.80 11.59
C ASN A 72 21.45 -5.56 12.03
N ARG A 73 21.20 -4.71 13.03
CA ARG A 73 19.86 -4.50 13.60
C ARG A 73 19.45 -3.05 13.68
N TYR A 74 18.17 -2.84 13.38
CA TYR A 74 17.46 -1.58 13.51
C TYR A 74 16.48 -1.63 14.68
N GLU A 75 16.14 -0.48 15.24
CA GLU A 75 15.13 -0.33 16.30
C GLU A 75 13.78 -0.91 15.92
N ARG A 76 12.98 -1.39 16.86
CA ARG A 76 11.68 -2.01 16.53
C ARG A 76 10.78 -1.02 15.77
N VAL A 77 9.91 -1.53 14.90
CA VAL A 77 8.92 -0.71 14.22
C VAL A 77 7.92 -0.17 15.23
N GLU A 78 8.01 1.13 15.44
CA GLU A 78 7.04 1.95 16.19
C GLU A 78 6.12 2.77 15.27
N PRO A 79 4.96 3.25 15.77
CA PRO A 79 3.98 4.00 14.96
C PRO A 79 4.57 5.20 14.20
N HIS A 80 5.61 5.82 14.76
CA HIS A 80 6.29 6.97 14.15
C HIS A 80 7.15 6.67 12.90
N HIS A 81 7.24 5.41 12.48
CA HIS A 81 7.96 4.98 11.27
C HIS A 81 7.09 4.96 10.01
N SER A 82 5.87 5.49 10.11
CA SER A 82 4.94 5.64 9.00
C SER A 82 4.15 6.93 9.18
N TRP A 83 3.76 7.54 8.08
CA TRP A 83 2.80 8.63 8.05
C TRP A 83 1.39 8.06 8.23
N ASN A 84 0.63 8.68 9.12
CA ASN A 84 -0.77 8.37 9.39
C ASN A 84 -1.65 9.43 8.72
N ALA A 85 -2.93 9.13 8.45
CA ALA A 85 -3.85 10.16 7.95
C ALA A 85 -5.25 9.95 8.55
N ASN A 86 -5.58 10.67 9.61
CA ASN A 86 -6.91 10.52 10.21
C ASN A 86 -7.98 11.36 9.47
N HIS A 87 -8.45 10.89 8.30
CA HIS A 87 -9.52 11.54 7.54
C HIS A 87 -10.73 10.62 7.38
N MET A 88 -11.82 10.88 8.14
CA MET A 88 -13.00 10.02 8.22
C MET A 88 -13.52 9.47 6.87
N VAL A 89 -13.58 10.29 5.82
CA VAL A 89 -14.08 9.87 4.50
C VAL A 89 -13.14 8.85 3.86
N SER A 90 -11.83 9.11 3.86
CA SER A 90 -10.84 8.19 3.33
C SER A 90 -10.71 6.92 4.17
N ASN A 91 -10.86 7.02 5.49
CA ASN A 91 -10.93 5.87 6.39
C ASN A 91 -12.15 4.99 6.09
N PHE A 92 -13.31 5.57 5.77
CA PHE A 92 -14.48 4.78 5.41
C PHE A 92 -14.32 4.06 4.06
N PHE A 93 -13.84 4.78 3.03
CA PHE A 93 -13.71 4.21 1.67
C PHE A 93 -12.54 3.25 1.49
N LEU A 94 -11.42 3.51 2.17
CA LEU A 94 -10.25 2.62 2.15
C LEU A 94 -10.29 1.65 3.33
N PHE A 95 -11.48 1.42 3.89
CA PHE A 95 -11.77 0.55 5.01
C PHE A 95 -11.11 0.88 6.37
N GLN A 96 -10.19 1.85 6.51
CA GLN A 96 -9.35 2.23 7.67
C GLN A 96 -7.85 2.06 7.37
N LEU A 97 -7.47 2.02 6.08
CA LEU A 97 -6.09 1.84 5.62
C LEU A 97 -5.17 2.89 6.24
N GLN A 98 -5.73 4.03 6.61
CA GLN A 98 -4.99 5.14 7.16
C GLN A 98 -4.44 4.90 8.56
N ARG A 99 -4.93 3.88 9.30
CA ARG A 99 -4.36 3.45 10.60
C ARG A 99 -3.14 2.52 10.44
N HIS A 100 -2.46 2.63 9.30
CA HIS A 100 -1.30 1.84 8.91
C HIS A 100 -0.20 1.79 9.97
N SER A 101 -0.01 2.88 10.72
CA SER A 101 0.95 2.95 11.83
C SER A 101 0.67 1.94 12.94
N ASP A 102 -0.59 1.69 13.29
CA ASP A 102 -0.95 0.66 14.28
C ASP A 102 -0.85 -0.75 13.69
N HIS A 103 -1.19 -0.92 12.41
CA HIS A 103 -1.00 -2.21 11.74
C HIS A 103 0.47 -2.61 11.70
N HIS A 104 1.39 -1.69 11.39
CA HIS A 104 2.82 -1.99 11.42
C HIS A 104 3.39 -2.15 12.82
N TYR A 105 2.80 -1.50 13.82
CA TYR A 105 3.17 -1.69 15.21
C TYR A 105 2.68 -3.06 15.76
N ASN A 106 1.47 -3.47 15.39
CA ASN A 106 0.85 -4.74 15.75
C ASN A 106 0.05 -5.36 14.59
N ALA A 107 0.75 -6.08 13.72
CA ALA A 107 0.17 -6.66 12.50
C ALA A 107 -0.91 -7.74 12.75
N ILE A 108 -1.00 -8.27 13.97
CA ILE A 108 -1.96 -9.30 14.36
C ILE A 108 -3.32 -8.67 14.74
N LYS A 109 -3.34 -7.36 15.01
CA LYS A 109 -4.55 -6.66 15.42
C LYS A 109 -5.55 -6.60 14.27
N ARG A 110 -6.81 -6.94 14.58
CA ARG A 110 -7.89 -6.88 13.59
C ARG A 110 -8.11 -5.44 13.17
N TYR A 111 -8.37 -5.30 11.88
CA TYR A 111 -8.40 -4.00 11.23
C TYR A 111 -9.45 -3.05 11.80
N GLN A 112 -10.63 -3.56 12.18
CA GLN A 112 -11.74 -2.78 12.74
C GLN A 112 -11.41 -2.09 14.09
N VAL A 113 -10.36 -2.54 14.78
CA VAL A 113 -9.98 -2.05 16.11
C VAL A 113 -8.62 -1.35 16.11
N LEU A 114 -8.04 -1.05 14.94
CA LEU A 114 -6.77 -0.33 14.88
C LEU A 114 -6.88 1.01 15.62
N ASP A 115 -5.87 1.40 16.39
CA ASP A 115 -5.85 2.66 17.12
C ASP A 115 -5.27 3.79 16.25
N ASP A 116 -5.64 5.03 16.57
CA ASP A 116 -4.92 6.20 16.07
C ASP A 116 -3.83 6.57 17.09
N TYR A 117 -2.60 6.78 16.62
CA TYR A 117 -1.53 7.29 17.46
C TYR A 117 -1.25 8.75 17.12
N GLU A 118 -1.61 9.65 18.04
CA GLU A 118 -1.26 11.07 17.96
C GLU A 118 0.25 11.32 17.87
N LYS A 119 1.06 10.35 18.34
CA LYS A 119 2.52 10.37 18.28
C LYS A 119 3.09 9.99 16.90
N ALA A 120 2.26 9.58 15.94
CA ALA A 120 2.70 9.30 14.58
C ALA A 120 2.68 10.59 13.73
N PRO A 121 3.62 10.75 12.78
CA PRO A 121 3.58 11.89 11.87
C PRO A 121 2.33 11.80 10.99
N GLN A 122 1.64 12.93 10.77
CA GLN A 122 0.37 12.97 10.06
C GLN A 122 0.53 13.57 8.65
N LEU A 123 -0.11 12.95 7.66
CA LEU A 123 -0.25 13.49 6.32
C LEU A 123 -1.10 14.78 6.36
N PRO A 124 -0.83 15.75 5.48
CA PRO A 124 -1.60 17.00 5.44
C PRO A 124 -3.00 16.86 4.84
N ALA A 125 -3.29 15.76 4.17
CA ALA A 125 -4.57 15.48 3.53
C ALA A 125 -4.84 13.97 3.45
N GLY A 126 -6.05 13.61 3.02
CA GLY A 126 -6.46 12.22 2.80
C GLY A 126 -5.64 11.53 1.69
N TYR A 127 -5.67 10.20 1.70
CA TYR A 127 -4.88 9.38 0.78
C TYR A 127 -5.12 9.70 -0.70
N PRO A 128 -6.36 9.91 -1.19
CA PRO A 128 -6.56 10.26 -2.59
C PRO A 128 -5.80 11.52 -3.01
N THR A 129 -5.81 12.55 -2.15
CA THR A 129 -5.09 13.80 -2.41
C THR A 129 -3.59 13.57 -2.38
N MET A 130 -3.08 12.84 -1.39
CA MET A 130 -1.64 12.60 -1.25
C MET A 130 -1.08 11.71 -2.36
N ILE A 131 -1.82 10.70 -2.81
CA ILE A 131 -1.45 9.84 -3.92
C ILE A 131 -1.36 10.66 -5.21
N LEU A 132 -2.36 11.48 -5.52
CA LEU A 132 -2.32 12.36 -6.69
C LEU A 132 -1.15 13.34 -6.62
N LEU A 133 -0.90 13.91 -5.44
CA LEU A 133 0.23 14.82 -5.21
C LEU A 133 1.58 14.11 -5.42
N ALA A 134 1.73 12.87 -4.97
CA ALA A 134 2.95 12.07 -5.10
C ALA A 134 3.35 11.82 -6.56
N HIS A 135 2.38 11.80 -7.48
CA HIS A 135 2.63 11.68 -8.93
C HIS A 135 3.15 12.99 -9.56
N ILE A 136 3.22 14.09 -8.81
CA ILE A 136 3.78 15.37 -9.25
C ILE A 136 4.97 15.72 -8.33
N PRO A 137 6.18 15.17 -8.57
CA PRO A 137 7.29 15.23 -7.63
C PRO A 137 7.66 16.64 -7.14
N PRO A 138 7.69 17.70 -7.98
CA PRO A 138 8.00 19.05 -7.50
C PRO A 138 7.01 19.56 -6.44
N LEU A 139 5.71 19.25 -6.59
CA LEU A 139 4.69 19.63 -5.62
C LEU A 139 4.76 18.76 -4.37
N TRP A 140 4.96 17.45 -4.54
CA TRP A 140 5.16 16.52 -3.45
C TRP A 140 6.31 16.95 -2.52
N PHE A 141 7.49 17.20 -3.09
CA PHE A 141 8.67 17.60 -2.31
C PHE A 141 8.48 18.96 -1.61
N LYS A 142 7.81 19.91 -2.27
CA LYS A 142 7.48 21.20 -1.67
C LYS A 142 6.59 21.06 -0.43
N VAL A 143 5.69 20.07 -0.41
CA VAL A 143 4.78 19.83 0.71
C VAL A 143 5.38 18.95 1.80
N MET A 144 6.07 17.88 1.41
CA MET A 144 6.51 16.82 2.34
C MET A 144 7.89 17.05 2.94
N ASN A 145 8.85 17.66 2.21
CA ASN A 145 10.20 17.86 2.75
C ASN A 145 10.21 18.71 4.04
N PRO A 146 9.51 19.86 4.10
CA PRO A 146 9.50 20.67 5.33
C PRO A 146 8.90 19.93 6.53
N LYS A 147 7.93 19.04 6.28
CA LYS A 147 7.29 18.22 7.33
C LYS A 147 8.23 17.13 7.83
N LEU A 148 8.92 16.47 6.92
CA LEU A 148 9.92 15.46 7.23
C LEU A 148 11.08 16.08 8.04
N GLU A 149 11.58 17.24 7.62
CA GLU A 149 12.63 17.98 8.33
C GLU A 149 12.18 18.37 9.75
N LYS A 150 10.98 18.93 9.88
CA LYS A 150 10.39 19.25 11.19
C LYS A 150 10.31 18.01 12.09
N TRP A 151 9.90 16.87 11.54
CA TRP A 151 9.80 15.62 12.28
C TRP A 151 11.18 15.10 12.74
N ASN A 152 12.17 15.13 11.86
CA ASN A 152 13.52 14.70 12.19
C ASN A 152 14.17 15.58 13.27
N ASN A 153 13.92 16.89 13.24
CA ASN A 153 14.38 17.82 14.28
C ASN A 153 13.73 17.52 15.64
N LEU A 154 12.43 17.24 15.68
CA LEU A 154 11.73 16.87 16.92
C LEU A 154 12.25 15.58 17.56
N LYS A 155 12.74 14.63 16.76
CA LYS A 155 13.34 13.37 17.26
C LYS A 155 14.80 13.52 17.72
N SER A 156 15.46 14.61 17.34
CA SER A 156 16.87 14.87 17.61
C SER A 156 17.09 15.82 18.79
N ALA A 157 16.04 16.53 19.22
CA ALA A 157 15.98 17.30 20.46
C ALA A 157 15.58 16.39 21.63
#